data_AF-A0A0F9L2G3-F1
#
_entry.id   AF-A0A0F9L2G3-F1
#
_cell.length_a   1.000
_cell.length_b   1.000
_cell.length_c   1.000
_cell.angle_alpha   90.00
_cell.angle_beta   90.00
_cell.angle_gamma   90.00
#
_symmetry.space_group_name_H-M   'P 1'
#
loop_
_entity.id
_entity.type
_entity.pdbx_description
1 polymer ?
#
loop_
_entity_poly.entity_id
_entity_poly.type
_entity_poly.pdbx_seq_one_letter_code
_entity_poly.pdbx_strand_id
1 'polypeptide(L)'
;MAKEHKNKIIQSKKRRIVSEETRKKIGEIHKGKINSEKTRRKMSSSWNYDKHFTKETREKLSKALKGKNNPMHGKHHNLEWKKEHSKIMSGKNNPMYGKHPSEETKRKMSERQLGKPKSESHKQKLREARAKQIFPVKDTSIEIKIQNFLKRLHIEFYTHYYVNQIKSKYQCDILIPTQNRIIQKIIIECDGCYWHGCPICDLKSHKNLKNQKERDKLRTKELQEKGFKVIRLWEHEIKVMELNDMKNVL
;
A
#
# COMPACT_ATOMS: atom_id res chain seq x y z
N MET A 1 43.52 -26.32 -5.77
CA MET A 1 42.59 -27.44 -6.07
C MET A 1 41.25 -27.39 -5.32
N ALA A 2 41.19 -27.22 -3.99
CA ALA A 2 39.91 -27.27 -3.23
C ALA A 2 38.92 -26.11 -3.50
N LYS A 3 39.41 -24.91 -3.82
CA LYS A 3 38.59 -23.70 -4.05
C LYS A 3 37.93 -23.71 -5.44
N GLU A 4 38.64 -24.17 -6.46
CA GLU A 4 38.10 -24.41 -7.80
C GLU A 4 37.10 -25.56 -7.84
N HIS A 5 37.37 -26.65 -7.13
CA HIS A 5 36.44 -27.77 -7.04
C HIS A 5 35.12 -27.34 -6.35
N LYS A 6 35.22 -26.57 -5.25
CA LYS A 6 34.04 -25.95 -4.62
C LYS A 6 33.31 -24.99 -5.57
N ASN A 7 34.02 -24.16 -6.34
CA ASN A 7 33.41 -23.27 -7.33
C ASN A 7 32.72 -24.03 -8.47
N LYS A 8 33.30 -25.13 -8.96
CA LYS A 8 32.67 -26.03 -9.94
C LYS A 8 31.40 -26.69 -9.40
N ILE A 9 31.40 -27.12 -8.14
CA ILE A 9 30.20 -27.67 -7.47
C ILE A 9 29.13 -26.59 -7.26
N ILE A 10 29.52 -25.37 -6.89
CA ILE A 10 28.59 -24.24 -6.72
C ILE A 10 27.99 -23.83 -8.07
N GLN A 11 28.78 -23.80 -9.14
CA GLN A 11 28.29 -23.56 -10.50
C GLN A 11 27.36 -24.67 -11.00
N SER A 12 27.70 -25.95 -10.76
CA SER A 12 26.85 -27.08 -11.19
C SER A 12 25.52 -27.15 -10.42
N LYS A 13 25.48 -26.68 -9.17
CA LYS A 13 24.25 -26.64 -8.35
C LYS A 13 23.43 -25.37 -8.52
N LYS A 14 24.00 -24.27 -9.01
CA LYS A 14 23.37 -22.94 -9.09
C LYS A 14 22.10 -22.87 -9.94
N ARG A 15 21.85 -23.84 -10.82
CA ARG A 15 20.76 -23.80 -11.82
C ARG A 15 20.12 -25.16 -12.10
N ARG A 16 20.12 -26.10 -11.14
CA ARG A 16 19.47 -27.40 -11.36
C ARG A 16 17.95 -27.24 -11.33
N ILE A 17 17.39 -26.78 -12.45
CA ILE A 17 15.95 -26.82 -12.72
C ILE A 17 15.65 -28.27 -13.12
N VAL A 18 15.03 -29.01 -12.21
CA VAL A 18 14.54 -30.36 -12.51
C VAL A 18 13.52 -30.23 -13.63
N SER A 19 13.74 -30.92 -14.77
CA SER A 19 12.80 -30.88 -15.91
C SER A 19 11.40 -31.30 -15.48
N GLU A 20 10.37 -30.80 -16.15
CA GLU A 20 8.97 -31.17 -15.83
C GLU A 20 8.77 -32.68 -15.88
N GLU A 21 9.38 -33.34 -16.86
CA GLU A 21 9.36 -34.80 -16.98
C GLU A 21 10.02 -35.50 -15.78
N THR A 22 11.19 -35.02 -15.35
CA THR A 22 11.88 -35.58 -14.17
C THR A 22 11.09 -35.32 -12.89
N ARG A 23 10.46 -34.15 -12.76
CA ARG A 23 9.61 -33.78 -11.62
C ARG A 23 8.35 -34.65 -11.58
N LYS A 24 7.77 -34.95 -12.75
CA LYS A 24 6.62 -35.87 -12.89
C LYS A 24 7.01 -37.30 -12.50
N LYS A 25 8.15 -37.82 -13.00
CA LYS A 25 8.69 -39.14 -12.62
C LYS A 25 8.93 -39.25 -11.11
N ILE A 26 9.59 -38.26 -10.49
CA ILE A 26 9.79 -38.23 -9.02
C ILE A 26 8.45 -38.15 -8.27
N GLY A 27 7.50 -37.38 -8.78
CA GLY A 27 6.16 -37.25 -8.23
C GLY A 27 5.40 -38.56 -8.25
N GLU A 28 5.42 -39.29 -9.37
CA GLU A 28 4.80 -40.60 -9.53
C GLU A 28 5.45 -41.67 -8.63
N ILE A 29 6.78 -41.68 -8.52
CA ILE A 29 7.52 -42.60 -7.65
C ILE A 29 7.14 -42.47 -6.17
N HIS A 30 6.80 -41.27 -5.72
CA HIS A 30 6.40 -41.00 -4.32
C HIS A 30 4.89 -40.91 -4.12
N LYS A 31 4.09 -40.96 -5.21
CA LYS A 31 2.64 -40.87 -5.14
C LYS A 31 2.11 -42.09 -4.38
N GLY A 32 1.37 -41.84 -3.30
CA GLY A 32 0.81 -42.90 -2.45
C GLY A 32 1.81 -43.59 -1.51
N LYS A 33 3.10 -43.24 -1.53
CA LYS A 33 4.05 -43.75 -0.54
C LYS A 33 3.79 -43.10 0.82
N ILE A 34 3.18 -43.87 1.72
CA ILE A 34 2.99 -43.49 3.12
C ILE A 34 4.10 -44.16 3.93
N ASN A 35 4.89 -43.35 4.65
CA ASN A 35 5.88 -43.89 5.56
C ASN A 35 5.19 -44.78 6.60
N SER A 36 5.75 -45.97 6.85
CA SER A 36 5.27 -46.86 7.91
C SER A 36 5.18 -46.12 9.24
N GLU A 37 4.27 -46.54 10.11
CA GLU A 37 4.09 -45.90 11.40
C GLU A 37 5.38 -45.94 12.24
N LYS A 38 6.14 -47.05 12.17
CA LYS A 38 7.47 -47.18 12.80
C LYS A 38 8.47 -46.17 12.27
N THR A 39 8.51 -45.95 10.95
CA THR A 39 9.39 -44.95 10.32
C THR A 39 8.96 -43.53 10.69
N ARG A 40 7.65 -43.25 10.68
CA ARG A 40 7.11 -41.94 11.06
C ARG A 40 7.39 -41.63 12.53
N ARG A 41 7.26 -42.61 13.43
CA ARG A 41 7.63 -42.48 14.85
C ARG A 41 9.12 -42.20 15.00
N LYS A 42 10.02 -42.95 14.34
CA LYS A 42 11.46 -42.68 14.37
C LYS A 42 11.81 -41.26 13.92
N MET A 43 11.24 -40.82 12.79
CA MET A 43 11.42 -39.45 12.29
C MET A 43 10.90 -38.42 13.30
N SER A 44 9.73 -38.66 13.90
CA SER A 44 9.14 -37.78 14.91
C SER A 44 9.98 -37.71 16.19
N SER A 45 10.52 -38.84 16.68
CA SER A 45 11.36 -38.88 17.88
C SER A 45 12.73 -38.25 17.70
N SER A 46 13.26 -38.21 16.46
CA SER A 46 14.50 -37.49 16.14
C SER A 46 14.29 -35.98 16.01
N TRP A 47 13.04 -35.54 15.79
CA TRP A 47 12.69 -34.13 15.76
C TRP A 47 12.53 -33.63 17.20
N ASN A 48 13.39 -32.71 17.61
CA ASN A 48 13.28 -32.03 18.90
C ASN A 48 12.18 -30.96 18.83
N TYR A 49 10.91 -31.39 18.79
CA TYR A 49 9.75 -30.48 18.72
C TYR A 49 9.71 -29.48 19.88
N ASP A 50 10.21 -29.85 21.06
CA ASP A 50 10.21 -29.00 22.27
C ASP A 50 11.48 -28.16 22.47
N LYS A 51 12.50 -28.26 21.60
CA LYS A 51 13.69 -27.40 21.71
C LYS A 51 13.42 -26.06 21.05
N HIS A 52 12.68 -25.21 21.74
CA HIS A 52 12.73 -23.78 21.49
C HIS A 52 14.01 -23.22 22.09
N PHE A 53 14.73 -22.39 21.30
CA PHE A 53 15.80 -21.59 21.87
C PHE A 53 15.27 -20.82 23.07
N THR A 54 15.98 -20.90 24.20
CA THR A 54 15.66 -20.08 25.37
C THR A 54 15.67 -18.62 24.96
N LYS A 55 14.95 -17.78 25.70
CA LYS A 55 14.93 -16.33 25.46
C LYS A 55 16.36 -15.77 25.40
N GLU A 56 17.23 -16.24 26.28
CA GLU A 56 18.65 -15.88 26.33
C GLU A 56 19.41 -16.30 25.06
N THR A 57 19.25 -17.54 24.59
CA THR A 57 19.92 -17.99 23.35
C THR A 57 19.39 -17.22 22.13
N ARG A 58 18.09 -16.92 22.08
CA ARG A 58 17.49 -16.11 21.00
C ARG A 58 18.03 -14.68 21.02
N GLU A 59 18.20 -14.08 22.18
CA GLU A 59 18.80 -12.75 22.32
C GLU A 59 20.28 -12.74 21.93
N LYS A 60 21.06 -13.74 22.34
CA LYS A 60 22.47 -13.91 21.93
C LYS A 60 22.60 -14.00 20.41
N LEU A 61 21.79 -14.86 19.77
CA LEU A 61 21.76 -14.99 18.31
C LEU A 61 21.32 -13.69 17.62
N SER A 62 20.30 -13.02 18.17
CA SER A 62 19.82 -11.74 17.63
C SER A 62 20.87 -10.64 17.70
N LYS A 63 21.68 -10.59 18.77
CA LYS A 63 22.79 -9.64 18.92
C LYS A 63 23.93 -9.98 17.96
N ALA A 64 24.30 -11.27 17.89
CA ALA A 64 25.39 -11.74 17.03
C ALA A 64 25.13 -11.47 15.54
N LEU A 65 23.88 -11.57 15.07
CA LEU A 65 23.50 -11.36 13.67
C LEU A 65 22.96 -9.94 13.38
N LYS A 66 23.19 -8.97 14.27
CA LYS A 66 22.71 -7.59 14.09
C LYS A 66 23.68 -6.78 13.23
N GLY A 67 23.13 -5.94 12.35
CA GLY A 67 23.91 -4.99 11.55
C GLY A 67 24.95 -5.69 10.68
N LYS A 68 26.18 -5.15 10.65
CA LYS A 68 27.29 -5.61 9.80
C LYS A 68 27.71 -7.06 10.03
N ASN A 69 27.39 -7.64 11.18
CA ASN A 69 27.71 -9.03 11.51
C ASN A 69 26.81 -10.04 10.77
N ASN A 70 25.67 -9.59 10.24
CA ASN A 70 24.85 -10.44 9.39
C ASN A 70 25.59 -10.69 8.06
N PRO A 71 25.82 -11.96 7.65
CA PRO A 71 26.47 -12.28 6.37
C PRO A 71 25.77 -11.68 5.13
N MET A 72 24.51 -11.27 5.26
CA MET A 72 23.69 -10.64 4.23
C MET A 72 23.59 -9.12 4.38
N HIS A 73 24.24 -8.51 5.37
CA HIS A 73 24.23 -7.06 5.55
C HIS A 73 24.82 -6.33 4.35
N GLY A 74 24.09 -5.35 3.80
CA GLY A 74 24.50 -4.58 2.63
C GLY A 74 24.49 -5.35 1.30
N LYS A 75 24.19 -6.65 1.30
CA LYS A 75 24.05 -7.44 0.08
C LYS A 75 22.65 -7.27 -0.48
N HIS A 76 22.54 -6.58 -1.61
CA HIS A 76 21.29 -6.47 -2.34
C HIS A 76 21.31 -7.39 -3.56
N HIS A 77 20.28 -8.21 -3.71
CA HIS A 77 20.09 -8.95 -4.95
C HIS A 77 19.87 -7.98 -6.11
N ASN A 78 20.55 -8.22 -7.23
CA ASN A 78 20.37 -7.44 -8.45
C ASN A 78 18.95 -7.66 -9.03
N LEU A 79 18.54 -6.78 -9.94
CA LEU A 79 17.21 -6.80 -10.56
C LEU A 79 16.93 -8.12 -11.28
N GLU A 80 17.93 -8.68 -11.95
CA GLU A 80 17.82 -9.94 -12.70
C GLU A 80 17.50 -11.11 -11.78
N TRP A 81 18.27 -11.29 -10.70
CA TRP A 81 18.02 -12.31 -9.68
C TRP A 81 16.65 -12.13 -9.02
N LYS A 82 16.22 -10.90 -8.72
CA LYS A 82 14.89 -10.62 -8.16
C LYS A 82 13.77 -11.07 -9.11
N LYS A 83 13.91 -10.76 -10.40
CA LYS A 83 12.95 -11.19 -11.44
C LYS A 83 12.91 -12.71 -11.55
N GLU A 84 14.07 -13.36 -11.58
CA GLU A 84 14.19 -14.81 -11.71
C GLU A 84 13.61 -15.53 -10.47
N HIS A 85 14.01 -15.12 -9.27
CA HIS A 85 13.47 -15.65 -8.02
C HIS A 85 11.94 -15.43 -7.92
N SER A 86 11.42 -14.30 -8.40
CA SER A 86 9.97 -14.05 -8.46
C SER A 86 9.25 -15.02 -9.40
N LYS A 87 9.87 -15.45 -10.50
CA LYS A 87 9.27 -16.47 -11.40
C LYS A 87 9.22 -17.83 -10.72
N ILE A 88 10.25 -18.19 -9.95
CA ILE A 88 10.30 -19.46 -9.22
C ILE A 88 9.24 -19.52 -8.12
N MET A 89 9.03 -18.40 -7.42
CA MET A 89 8.09 -18.31 -6.29
C MET A 89 6.66 -17.91 -6.69
N SER A 90 6.33 -17.89 -7.98
CA SER A 90 4.99 -17.56 -8.48
C SER A 90 4.35 -18.73 -9.23
N GLY A 91 3.02 -18.71 -9.30
CA GLY A 91 2.23 -19.74 -9.96
C GLY A 91 2.47 -21.15 -9.38
N LYS A 92 2.28 -22.17 -10.22
CA LYS A 92 2.37 -23.59 -9.86
C LYS A 92 3.73 -24.04 -9.31
N ASN A 93 4.79 -23.26 -9.52
CA ASN A 93 6.12 -23.55 -9.01
C ASN A 93 6.29 -23.22 -7.51
N ASN A 94 5.43 -22.37 -6.96
CA ASN A 94 5.48 -22.06 -5.54
C ASN A 94 5.01 -23.28 -4.72
N PRO A 95 5.78 -23.78 -3.73
CA PRO A 95 5.37 -24.89 -2.86
C PRO A 95 4.06 -24.67 -2.08
N MET A 96 3.65 -23.40 -1.97
CA MET A 96 2.41 -22.95 -1.34
C MET A 96 1.30 -22.61 -2.35
N TYR A 97 1.50 -22.86 -3.65
CA TYR A 97 0.48 -22.62 -4.66
C TYR A 97 -0.78 -23.46 -4.40
N GLY A 98 -1.94 -22.80 -4.42
CA GLY A 98 -3.24 -23.43 -4.13
C GLY A 98 -3.47 -23.79 -2.66
N LYS A 99 -2.50 -23.53 -1.77
CA LYS A 99 -2.67 -23.76 -0.32
C LYS A 99 -3.13 -22.48 0.36
N HIS A 100 -4.21 -22.55 1.11
CA HIS A 100 -4.71 -21.46 1.93
C HIS A 100 -4.49 -21.77 3.42
N PRO A 101 -4.00 -20.81 4.22
CA PRO A 101 -3.97 -20.96 5.67
C PRO A 101 -5.37 -21.25 6.21
N SER A 102 -5.45 -22.12 7.22
CA SER A 102 -6.71 -22.34 7.96
C SER A 102 -7.17 -21.06 8.64
N GLU A 103 -8.47 -20.96 8.94
CA GLU A 103 -9.03 -19.80 9.67
C GLU A 103 -8.35 -19.58 11.01
N GLU A 104 -8.03 -20.65 11.75
CA GLU A 104 -7.28 -20.55 12.99
C GLU A 104 -5.88 -19.93 12.78
N THR A 105 -5.20 -20.29 11.69
CA THR A 105 -3.90 -19.72 11.34
C THR A 105 -4.02 -18.24 10.98
N LYS A 106 -5.05 -17.87 10.20
CA LYS A 106 -5.35 -16.47 9.86
C LYS A 106 -5.60 -15.64 11.12
N ARG A 107 -6.38 -16.17 12.08
CA ARG A 107 -6.65 -15.53 13.37
C ARG A 107 -5.36 -15.27 14.15
N LYS A 108 -4.52 -16.30 14.34
CA LYS A 108 -3.23 -16.16 15.06
C LYS A 108 -2.29 -15.14 14.40
N MET A 109 -2.28 -15.06 13.07
CA MET A 109 -1.52 -14.05 12.34
C MET A 109 -2.09 -12.64 12.56
N SER A 110 -3.41 -12.48 12.54
CA SER A 110 -4.10 -11.21 12.80
C SER A 110 -3.82 -10.70 14.21
N GLU A 111 -4.03 -11.54 15.23
CA GLU A 111 -3.79 -11.20 16.64
C GLU A 111 -2.37 -10.73 16.90
N ARG A 112 -1.38 -11.38 16.27
CA ARG A 112 0.02 -10.99 16.40
C ARG A 112 0.31 -9.60 15.82
N GLN A 113 -0.48 -9.14 14.86
CA GLN A 113 -0.30 -7.85 14.19
C GLN A 113 -1.19 -6.74 14.74
N LEU A 114 -2.25 -7.10 15.47
CA LEU A 114 -3.16 -6.15 16.07
C LEU A 114 -2.39 -5.18 16.98
N GLY A 115 -2.67 -3.88 16.83
CA GLY A 115 -2.06 -2.82 17.63
C GLY A 115 -0.60 -2.49 17.31
N LYS A 116 0.09 -3.23 16.42
CA LYS A 116 1.49 -2.93 16.07
C LYS A 116 1.56 -1.81 15.05
N PRO A 117 2.14 -0.64 15.40
CA PRO A 117 2.29 0.45 14.44
C PRO A 117 3.28 0.06 13.35
N LYS A 118 2.97 0.42 12.10
CA LYS A 118 3.93 0.32 11.00
C LYS A 118 5.13 1.24 11.27
N SER A 119 6.33 0.85 10.84
CA SER A 119 7.49 1.73 10.89
C SER A 119 7.27 3.00 10.05
N GLU A 120 7.92 4.11 10.39
CA GLU A 120 7.82 5.35 9.61
C GLU A 120 8.24 5.16 8.15
N SER A 121 9.30 4.37 7.90
CA SER A 121 9.73 4.03 6.54
C SER A 121 8.64 3.30 5.73
N HIS A 122 7.84 2.45 6.37
CA HIS A 122 6.74 1.76 5.70
C HIS A 122 5.55 2.70 5.51
N LYS A 123 5.20 3.53 6.52
CA LYS A 123 4.17 4.57 6.37
C LYS A 123 4.50 5.51 5.22
N GLN A 124 5.76 5.89 5.06
CA GLN A 124 6.22 6.74 3.97
C GLN A 124 6.00 6.11 2.60
N LYS A 125 6.37 4.83 2.41
CA LYS A 125 6.09 4.09 1.17
C LYS A 125 4.60 3.99 0.85
N LEU A 126 3.77 3.80 1.88
CA LEU A 126 2.31 3.78 1.72
C LEU A 126 1.78 5.15 1.29
N ARG A 127 2.30 6.24 1.86
CA ARG A 127 1.94 7.61 1.45
C ARG A 127 2.36 7.89 0.00
N GLU A 128 3.56 7.50 -0.40
CA GLU A 128 4.06 7.64 -1.78
C GLU A 128 3.24 6.84 -2.78
N ALA A 129 2.86 5.61 -2.44
CA ALA A 129 1.97 4.81 -3.28
C ALA A 129 0.58 5.45 -3.37
N ARG A 130 0.04 5.96 -2.26
CA ARG A 130 -1.29 6.60 -2.22
C ARG A 130 -1.35 7.89 -3.04
N ALA A 131 -0.26 8.68 -3.04
CA ALA A 131 -0.13 9.92 -3.79
C ALA A 131 -0.24 9.74 -5.32
N LYS A 132 0.15 8.56 -5.82
CA LYS A 132 0.11 8.22 -7.24
C LYS A 132 -1.27 7.73 -7.70
N GLN A 133 -2.15 7.38 -6.77
CA GLN A 133 -3.47 6.85 -7.08
C GLN A 133 -4.48 7.98 -7.08
N ILE A 134 -5.15 8.20 -8.21
CA ILE A 134 -6.27 9.15 -8.31
C ILE A 134 -7.54 8.44 -7.84
N PHE A 135 -8.22 9.02 -6.85
CA PHE A 135 -9.55 8.61 -6.44
C PHE A 135 -10.41 9.87 -6.25
N PRO A 136 -11.70 9.85 -6.62
CA PRO A 136 -12.47 8.72 -7.16
C PRO A 136 -12.09 8.34 -8.61
N VAL A 137 -12.44 7.11 -9.05
CA VAL A 137 -12.14 6.61 -10.41
C VAL A 137 -12.89 7.42 -11.48
N LYS A 138 -14.02 8.02 -11.10
CA LYS A 138 -14.82 8.93 -11.91
C LYS A 138 -15.15 10.15 -11.06
N ASP A 139 -15.08 11.32 -11.68
CA ASP A 139 -15.46 12.58 -11.05
C ASP A 139 -16.94 12.55 -10.65
N THR A 140 -17.25 13.19 -9.54
CA THR A 140 -18.64 13.33 -9.09
C THR A 140 -19.41 14.31 -9.97
N SER A 141 -20.75 14.24 -9.96
CA SER A 141 -21.59 15.16 -10.75
C SER A 141 -21.38 16.63 -10.37
N ILE A 142 -21.08 16.90 -9.09
CA ILE A 142 -20.79 18.25 -8.60
C ILE A 142 -19.43 18.77 -9.10
N GLU A 143 -18.39 17.92 -9.11
CA GLU A 143 -17.09 18.26 -9.69
C GLU A 143 -17.24 18.57 -11.18
N ILE A 144 -17.91 17.70 -11.93
CA ILE A 144 -18.16 17.89 -13.37
C ILE A 144 -18.87 19.22 -13.63
N LYS A 145 -19.85 19.60 -12.80
CA LYS A 145 -20.57 20.86 -12.97
C LYS A 145 -19.64 22.07 -12.80
N ILE A 146 -18.80 22.08 -11.75
CA ILE A 146 -17.80 23.15 -11.56
C ILE A 146 -16.77 23.17 -12.68
N GLN A 147 -16.26 22.02 -13.11
CA GLN A 147 -15.34 21.92 -14.24
C GLN A 147 -15.95 22.52 -15.53
N ASN A 148 -17.23 22.25 -15.80
CA ASN A 148 -17.92 22.82 -16.95
C ASN A 148 -18.05 24.34 -16.87
N PHE A 149 -18.30 24.90 -15.69
CA PHE A 149 -18.26 26.35 -15.50
C PHE A 149 -16.88 26.93 -15.77
N LEU A 150 -15.82 26.33 -15.20
CA LEU A 150 -14.44 26.78 -15.44
C LEU A 150 -14.05 26.73 -16.92
N LYS A 151 -14.44 25.66 -17.64
CA LYS A 151 -14.24 25.55 -19.09
C LYS A 151 -14.95 26.68 -19.86
N ARG A 152 -16.22 26.97 -19.51
CA ARG A 152 -17.01 28.06 -20.14
C ARG A 152 -16.44 29.45 -19.84
N LEU A 153 -15.78 29.60 -18.68
CA LEU A 153 -15.09 30.84 -18.31
C LEU A 153 -13.68 30.93 -18.90
N HIS A 154 -13.21 29.91 -19.62
CA HIS A 154 -11.85 29.82 -20.15
C HIS A 154 -10.77 29.93 -19.07
N ILE A 155 -11.03 29.31 -17.91
CA ILE A 155 -10.10 29.27 -16.78
C ILE A 155 -9.36 27.93 -16.80
N GLU A 156 -8.04 27.96 -16.76
CA GLU A 156 -7.21 26.75 -16.62
C GLU A 156 -7.38 26.16 -15.21
N PHE A 157 -7.46 24.83 -15.12
CA PHE A 157 -7.55 24.12 -13.83
C PHE A 157 -7.00 22.70 -13.93
N TYR A 158 -6.68 22.13 -12.76
CA TYR A 158 -6.23 20.74 -12.60
C TYR A 158 -7.18 20.01 -11.64
N THR A 159 -7.59 18.79 -11.99
CA THR A 159 -8.41 17.94 -11.12
C THR A 159 -7.55 16.99 -10.32
N HIS A 160 -8.00 16.61 -9.11
CA HIS A 160 -7.35 15.60 -8.26
C HIS A 160 -5.86 15.90 -7.99
N TYR A 161 -5.51 17.18 -7.91
CA TYR A 161 -4.12 17.61 -7.78
C TYR A 161 -3.56 17.24 -6.42
N TYR A 162 -2.41 16.56 -6.40
CA TYR A 162 -1.75 16.15 -5.15
C TYR A 162 -1.01 17.32 -4.51
N VAL A 163 -1.63 17.92 -3.50
CA VAL A 163 -1.06 18.97 -2.66
C VAL A 163 -0.02 18.36 -1.72
N ASN A 164 1.26 18.59 -2.01
CA ASN A 164 2.38 18.11 -1.21
C ASN A 164 3.05 19.20 -0.35
N GLN A 165 2.59 20.46 -0.48
CA GLN A 165 3.15 21.64 0.18
C GLN A 165 2.70 21.77 1.65
N ILE A 166 1.64 21.05 2.03
CA ILE A 166 1.10 21.02 3.39
C ILE A 166 1.47 19.73 4.13
N LYS A 167 1.41 19.73 5.46
CA LYS A 167 1.75 18.55 6.27
C LYS A 167 0.73 17.42 6.07
N SER A 168 -0.54 17.78 5.93
CA SER A 168 -1.65 16.85 5.81
C SER A 168 -1.74 16.13 4.47
N LYS A 169 -0.96 16.56 3.47
CA LYS A 169 -0.81 16.03 2.08
C LYS A 169 -2.02 15.27 1.53
N TYR A 170 -2.69 15.82 0.54
CA TYR A 170 -3.92 15.22 0.01
C TYR A 170 -4.14 15.57 -1.45
N GLN A 171 -5.14 14.94 -2.07
CA GLN A 171 -5.62 15.30 -3.40
C GLN A 171 -6.80 16.27 -3.21
N CYS A 172 -6.68 17.47 -3.77
CA CYS A 172 -7.80 18.42 -3.82
C CYS A 172 -8.65 18.15 -5.06
N ASP A 173 -9.91 18.56 -5.03
CA ASP A 173 -10.83 18.29 -6.15
C ASP A 173 -10.43 19.10 -7.37
N ILE A 174 -10.25 20.43 -7.21
CA ILE A 174 -9.85 21.33 -8.29
C ILE A 174 -8.80 22.33 -7.78
N LEU A 175 -7.71 22.47 -8.54
CA LEU A 175 -6.71 23.53 -8.39
C LEU A 175 -6.77 24.47 -9.59
N ILE A 176 -6.94 25.77 -9.31
CA ILE A 176 -6.80 26.84 -10.29
C ILE A 176 -5.43 27.49 -10.08
N PRO A 177 -4.51 27.40 -11.06
CA PRO A 177 -3.23 28.09 -10.98
C PRO A 177 -3.41 29.60 -11.11
N THR A 178 -2.36 30.34 -10.76
CA THR A 178 -2.27 31.76 -11.10
C THR A 178 -2.29 31.93 -12.61
N GLN A 179 -3.17 32.79 -13.10
CA GLN A 179 -3.37 33.05 -14.53
C GLN A 179 -3.98 34.44 -14.72
N ASN A 180 -4.37 34.78 -15.95
CA ASN A 180 -5.00 36.07 -16.21
C ASN A 180 -6.20 36.31 -15.28
N ARG A 181 -6.24 37.47 -14.61
CA ARG A 181 -7.23 37.87 -13.57
C ARG A 181 -7.23 37.06 -12.27
N ILE A 182 -6.42 36.01 -12.15
CA ILE A 182 -6.30 35.18 -10.94
C ILE A 182 -4.86 35.26 -10.41
N ILE A 183 -4.65 36.14 -9.43
CA ILE A 183 -3.31 36.43 -8.88
C ILE A 183 -2.86 35.47 -7.78
N GLN A 184 -3.77 34.63 -7.27
CA GLN A 184 -3.52 33.68 -6.20
C GLN A 184 -4.02 32.29 -6.61
N LYS A 185 -3.29 31.23 -6.25
CA LYS A 185 -3.75 29.85 -6.49
C LYS A 185 -5.02 29.59 -5.69
N ILE A 186 -6.06 29.10 -6.35
CA ILE A 186 -7.36 28.79 -5.73
C ILE A 186 -7.54 27.28 -5.69
N ILE A 187 -7.91 26.74 -4.53
CA ILE A 187 -8.36 25.36 -4.39
C ILE A 187 -9.87 25.40 -4.17
N ILE A 188 -10.60 24.65 -4.98
CA ILE A 188 -12.04 24.45 -4.83
C ILE A 188 -12.27 23.02 -4.35
N GLU A 189 -12.99 22.89 -3.23
CA GLU A 189 -13.43 21.62 -2.65
C GLU A 189 -14.96 21.51 -2.81
N CYS A 190 -15.43 20.41 -3.39
CA CYS A 190 -16.83 20.13 -3.66
C CYS A 190 -17.39 19.24 -2.55
N ASP A 191 -17.99 19.85 -1.53
CA ASP A 191 -18.41 19.18 -0.31
C ASP A 191 -19.75 18.45 -0.49
N GLY A 192 -19.68 17.13 -0.67
CA GLY A 192 -20.85 16.25 -0.58
C GLY A 192 -21.58 16.41 0.76
N CYS A 193 -22.87 16.75 0.73
CA CYS A 193 -23.60 17.17 1.93
C CYS A 193 -23.68 16.07 2.99
N TYR A 194 -23.86 14.81 2.56
CA TYR A 194 -23.88 13.64 3.43
C TYR A 194 -22.50 13.38 4.06
N TRP A 195 -21.45 13.47 3.26
CA TRP A 195 -20.09 13.14 3.69
C TRP A 195 -19.57 14.20 4.66
N HIS A 196 -19.65 15.48 4.32
CA HIS A 196 -19.11 16.57 5.16
C HIS A 196 -20.10 17.05 6.24
N GLY A 197 -21.30 16.47 6.30
CA GLY A 197 -22.30 16.77 7.33
C GLY A 197 -22.75 18.22 7.27
N CYS A 198 -23.37 18.57 6.14
CA CYS A 198 -23.92 19.88 5.86
C CYS A 198 -24.91 20.31 6.97
N PRO A 199 -24.78 21.53 7.53
CA PRO A 199 -25.67 22.01 8.59
C PRO A 199 -27.09 22.31 8.10
N ILE A 200 -27.30 22.46 6.79
CA ILE A 200 -28.60 22.86 6.20
C ILE A 200 -29.42 21.63 5.79
N CYS A 201 -28.81 20.67 5.08
CA CYS A 201 -29.54 19.53 4.52
C CYS A 201 -29.94 18.45 5.55
N ASP A 202 -29.50 18.59 6.81
CA ASP A 202 -29.78 17.70 7.95
C ASP A 202 -29.73 16.20 7.59
N LEU A 203 -28.67 15.81 6.89
CA LEU A 203 -28.48 14.41 6.50
C LEU A 203 -27.87 13.61 7.65
N LYS A 204 -28.31 12.36 7.81
CA LYS A 204 -27.77 11.43 8.82
C LYS A 204 -26.25 11.39 8.76
N SER A 205 -25.61 11.75 9.87
CA SER A 205 -24.15 11.80 9.96
C SER A 205 -23.52 10.41 9.86
N HIS A 206 -22.45 10.29 9.08
CA HIS A 206 -21.67 9.06 9.01
C HIS A 206 -20.74 8.93 10.24
N LYS A 207 -20.34 7.69 10.59
CA LYS A 207 -19.59 7.35 11.83
C LYS A 207 -18.30 8.14 12.08
N ASN A 208 -17.68 8.70 11.04
CA ASN A 208 -16.37 9.37 11.11
C ASN A 208 -16.44 10.90 10.90
N LEU A 209 -17.64 11.49 10.96
CA LEU A 209 -17.84 12.89 10.60
C LEU A 209 -16.99 13.87 11.41
N LYS A 210 -16.87 13.66 12.73
CA LYS A 210 -16.08 14.54 13.62
C LYS A 210 -14.62 14.62 13.18
N ASN A 211 -13.98 13.46 12.95
CA ASN A 211 -12.59 13.37 12.51
C ASN A 211 -12.39 13.92 11.09
N GLN A 212 -13.41 13.85 10.23
CA GLN A 212 -13.35 14.46 8.90
C GLN A 212 -13.39 15.99 9.01
N LYS A 213 -14.36 16.55 9.75
CA LYS A 213 -14.48 18.00 9.98
C LYS A 213 -13.20 18.59 10.59
N GLU A 214 -12.58 17.91 11.54
CA GLU A 214 -11.31 18.35 12.14
C GLU A 214 -10.17 18.35 11.11
N ARG A 215 -10.08 17.33 10.25
CA ARG A 215 -9.08 17.28 9.17
C ARG A 215 -9.30 18.34 8.11
N ASP A 216 -10.54 18.60 7.72
CA ASP A 216 -10.87 19.62 6.72
C ASP A 216 -10.52 21.01 7.23
N LYS A 217 -10.86 21.34 8.49
CA LYS A 217 -10.42 22.58 9.15
C LYS A 217 -8.90 22.73 9.19
N LEU A 218 -8.19 21.66 9.56
CA LEU A 218 -6.73 21.68 9.59
C LEU A 218 -6.13 21.91 8.19
N ARG A 219 -6.66 21.24 7.16
CA ARG A 219 -6.21 21.40 5.77
C ARG A 219 -6.44 22.81 5.26
N THR A 220 -7.63 23.38 5.47
CA THR A 220 -7.93 24.76 5.07
C THR A 220 -6.93 25.73 5.69
N LYS A 221 -6.64 25.58 7.00
CA LYS A 221 -5.63 26.39 7.67
C LYS A 221 -4.24 26.23 7.06
N GLU A 222 -3.77 24.99 6.88
CA GLU A 222 -2.45 24.72 6.28
C GLU A 222 -2.32 25.28 4.85
N LEU A 223 -3.40 25.23 4.06
CA LEU A 223 -3.44 25.76 2.69
C LEU A 223 -3.38 27.28 2.66
N GLN A 224 -4.16 27.94 3.53
CA GLN A 224 -4.14 29.40 3.67
C GLN A 224 -2.76 29.90 4.11
N GLU A 225 -2.12 29.21 5.07
CA GLU A 225 -0.74 29.49 5.49
C GLU A 225 0.28 29.31 4.35
N LYS A 226 -0.02 28.48 3.34
CA LYS A 226 0.79 28.32 2.12
C LYS A 226 0.39 29.25 0.99
N GLY A 227 -0.51 30.20 1.24
CA GLY A 227 -0.90 31.24 0.29
C GLY A 227 -1.93 30.79 -0.74
N PHE A 228 -2.67 29.70 -0.50
CA PHE A 228 -3.80 29.31 -1.34
C PHE A 228 -5.10 29.98 -0.87
N LYS A 229 -5.92 30.45 -1.81
CA LYS A 229 -7.34 30.76 -1.55
C LYS A 229 -8.09 29.43 -1.54
N VAL A 230 -8.82 29.13 -0.46
CA VAL A 230 -9.60 27.88 -0.35
C VAL A 230 -11.08 28.22 -0.40
N ILE A 231 -11.78 27.63 -1.37
CA ILE A 231 -13.22 27.78 -1.56
C ILE A 231 -13.84 26.40 -1.36
N ARG A 232 -14.81 26.29 -0.45
CA ARG A 232 -15.58 25.07 -0.25
C ARG A 232 -17.02 25.33 -0.67
N LEU A 233 -17.55 24.51 -1.57
CA LEU A 233 -18.90 24.64 -2.12
C LEU A 233 -19.70 23.41 -1.76
N TRP A 234 -20.87 23.58 -1.15
CA TRP A 234 -21.71 22.46 -0.76
C TRP A 234 -22.43 21.87 -1.98
N GLU A 235 -22.62 20.55 -1.98
CA GLU A 235 -23.32 19.84 -3.05
C GLU A 235 -24.69 20.44 -3.38
N HIS A 236 -25.47 20.87 -2.38
CA HIS A 236 -26.78 21.46 -2.62
C HIS A 236 -26.70 22.84 -3.30
N GLU A 237 -25.67 23.63 -2.98
CA GLU A 237 -25.39 24.92 -3.63
C GLU A 237 -24.96 24.67 -5.08
N ILE A 238 -24.00 23.76 -5.30
CA ILE A 238 -23.51 23.42 -6.64
C ILE A 238 -24.66 22.94 -7.53
N LYS A 239 -25.59 22.14 -7.02
CA LYS A 239 -26.74 21.63 -7.80
C LYS A 239 -27.61 22.73 -8.40
N VAL A 240 -27.82 23.83 -7.69
CA VAL A 240 -28.65 24.97 -8.15
C VAL A 240 -27.82 26.13 -8.72
N MET A 241 -26.50 26.09 -8.57
CA MET A 241 -25.57 27.12 -9.04
C MET A 241 -25.63 27.34 -10.55
N GLU A 242 -25.52 28.60 -10.97
CA GLU A 242 -25.40 29.03 -12.36
C GLU A 242 -24.03 29.63 -12.68
N LEU A 243 -23.75 29.89 -13.96
CA LEU A 243 -22.44 30.39 -14.40
C LEU A 243 -22.04 31.72 -13.73
N ASN A 244 -23.01 32.59 -13.45
CA ASN A 244 -22.74 33.90 -12.85
C ASN A 244 -22.34 33.79 -11.37
N ASP A 245 -22.92 32.82 -10.66
CA ASP A 245 -22.55 32.53 -9.27
C ASP A 245 -21.09 32.09 -9.20
N MET A 246 -20.66 31.25 -10.15
CA MET A 246 -19.26 30.81 -10.24
C MET A 246 -18.30 31.99 -10.44
N LYS A 247 -18.69 33.01 -11.23
CA LYS A 247 -17.88 34.22 -11.41
C LYS A 247 -17.74 35.03 -10.12
N ASN A 248 -18.79 35.07 -9.29
CA ASN A 248 -18.78 35.79 -8.02
C ASN A 248 -17.94 35.07 -6.95
N VAL A 249 -17.80 33.76 -7.08
CA VAL A 249 -17.01 32.92 -6.16
C VAL A 249 -15.50 33.08 -6.39
N LEU A 250 -15.07 33.20 -7.64
CA LEU A 250 -13.66 33.26 -8.06
C LEU A 250 -13.00 34.60 -7.72
#